data_AF-A0A920UK88-F1
#
_entry.id   AF-A0A920UK88-F1
#
_cell.length_a   1.000
_cell.length_b   1.000
_cell.length_c   1.000
_cell.angle_alpha   90.00
_cell.angle_beta   90.00
_cell.angle_gamma   90.00
#
_symmetry.space_group_name_H-M   'P 1'
#
loop_
_entity.id
_entity.type
_entity.pdbx_description
1 polymer ?
#
loop_
_entity_poly.entity_id
_entity_poly.type
_entity_poly.pdbx_seq_one_letter_code
_entity_poly.pdbx_strand_id
1 'polypeptide(L)'
;MVNSVSGSYRYLKIGTVDIKSGTIFSLIGIPFSVFAALTLIVIDTSNFKVIFGITLILITIFMFVQSRKSGSQLQSDGFKKLNNSFFNEQRSLTTKDGEEHNYSFSMGIASIYNIFLGFVATFFGIGGGIIRTPLLIYISGFPVKVATATSVFSLLFTSLAGTIMYWVKGYYALDLFLPAAVGAIIGAQIGALLSKIISGMWILRILAIMLFIMGVALIIENI
;
A
#
# COMPACT_ATOMS: atom_id res chain seq x y z
N MET A 1 -3.19 2.61 11.97
CA MET A 1 -4.38 1.76 12.24
C MET A 1 -5.69 2.51 12.01
N VAL A 2 -5.90 3.67 12.63
CA VAL A 2 -7.21 4.36 12.53
C VAL A 2 -7.58 4.75 11.08
N ASN A 3 -6.61 5.26 10.30
CA ASN A 3 -6.79 5.54 8.87
C ASN A 3 -7.21 4.31 8.07
N SER A 4 -6.55 3.16 8.28
CA SER A 4 -6.81 1.93 7.54
C SER A 4 -8.16 1.34 7.93
N VAL A 5 -8.55 1.35 9.20
CA VAL A 5 -9.91 0.96 9.63
C VAL A 5 -10.97 1.79 8.90
N SER A 6 -10.85 3.12 8.96
CA SER A 6 -11.78 4.06 8.33
C SER A 6 -11.83 3.88 6.81
N GLY A 7 -10.68 3.84 6.15
CA GLY A 7 -10.56 3.69 4.71
C GLY A 7 -11.05 2.33 4.22
N SER A 8 -10.65 1.24 4.88
CA SER A 8 -11.10 -0.12 4.55
C SER A 8 -12.60 -0.26 4.65
N TYR A 9 -13.23 0.29 5.71
CA TYR A 9 -14.68 0.32 5.82
C TYR A 9 -15.33 0.99 4.59
N ARG A 10 -14.79 2.14 4.16
CA ARG A 10 -15.33 2.84 2.99
C ARG A 10 -15.13 2.07 1.71
N TYR A 11 -13.94 1.51 1.48
CA TYR A 11 -13.64 0.73 0.27
C TYR A 11 -14.44 -0.57 0.19
N LEU A 12 -14.63 -1.28 1.32
CA LEU A 12 -15.52 -2.45 1.40
C LEU A 12 -16.97 -2.06 1.10
N LYS A 13 -17.43 -0.91 1.60
CA LYS A 13 -18.78 -0.40 1.32
C LYS A 13 -18.98 -0.13 -0.17
N ILE A 14 -17.94 0.31 -0.88
CA ILE A 14 -17.95 0.60 -2.32
C ILE A 14 -17.83 -0.69 -3.17
N GLY A 15 -17.18 -1.73 -2.64
CA GLY A 15 -16.97 -2.99 -3.36
C GLY A 15 -15.76 -2.98 -4.30
N THR A 16 -14.81 -2.05 -4.11
CA THR A 16 -13.57 -1.98 -4.92
C THR A 16 -12.44 -2.86 -4.37
N VAL A 17 -12.65 -3.52 -3.23
CA VAL A 17 -11.64 -4.36 -2.56
C VAL A 17 -11.65 -5.77 -3.14
N ASP A 18 -10.49 -6.26 -3.58
CA ASP A 18 -10.28 -7.70 -3.77
C ASP A 18 -10.04 -8.36 -2.40
N ILE A 19 -11.11 -8.89 -1.81
CA ILE A 19 -11.06 -9.48 -0.46
C ILE A 19 -10.16 -10.72 -0.44
N LYS A 20 -10.15 -11.53 -1.51
CA LYS A 20 -9.36 -12.76 -1.55
C LYS A 20 -7.87 -12.43 -1.60
N SER A 21 -7.45 -11.57 -2.53
CA SER A 21 -6.06 -11.12 -2.56
C SER A 21 -5.67 -10.39 -1.29
N GLY A 22 -6.54 -9.49 -0.81
CA GLY A 22 -6.29 -8.72 0.40
C GLY A 22 -6.08 -9.58 1.66
N THR A 23 -6.89 -10.63 1.84
CA THR A 23 -6.74 -11.55 2.99
C THR A 23 -5.45 -12.37 2.89
N ILE A 24 -5.11 -12.91 1.72
CA ILE A 24 -3.86 -13.67 1.52
C ILE A 24 -2.64 -12.78 1.76
N PHE A 25 -2.64 -11.59 1.19
CA PHE A 25 -1.60 -10.58 1.38
C PHE A 25 -1.46 -10.12 2.84
N SER A 26 -2.56 -10.16 3.60
CA SER A 26 -2.54 -9.84 5.03
C SER A 26 -1.98 -11.00 5.86
N LEU A 27 -2.44 -12.22 5.62
CA LEU A 27 -1.97 -13.43 6.32
C LEU A 27 -0.46 -13.61 6.16
N ILE A 28 0.03 -13.41 4.94
CA ILE A 28 1.45 -13.46 4.63
C ILE A 28 2.20 -12.26 5.25
N GLY A 29 1.58 -11.08 5.25
CA GLY A 29 2.19 -9.85 5.74
C GLY A 29 2.33 -9.77 7.27
N ILE A 30 1.41 -10.37 8.04
CA ILE A 30 1.41 -10.30 9.52
C ILE A 30 2.71 -10.80 10.16
N PRO A 31 3.21 -12.02 9.89
CA PRO A 31 4.44 -12.49 10.53
C PRO A 31 5.66 -11.64 10.17
N PHE A 32 5.75 -11.19 8.91
CA PHE A 32 6.81 -10.29 8.44
C PHE A 32 6.70 -8.89 9.05
N SER A 33 5.49 -8.42 9.29
CA SER A 33 5.21 -7.16 9.97
C SER A 33 5.69 -7.20 11.42
N VAL A 34 5.34 -8.26 12.15
CA VAL A 34 5.80 -8.46 13.53
C VAL A 34 7.34 -8.56 13.57
N PHE A 35 7.94 -9.34 12.67
CA PHE A 35 9.39 -9.46 12.57
C PHE A 35 10.07 -8.11 12.28
N ALA A 36 9.54 -7.32 11.36
CA ALA A 36 10.04 -5.99 11.05
C ALA A 36 9.90 -4.98 12.21
N ALA A 37 8.79 -5.05 12.97
CA ALA A 37 8.60 -4.21 14.15
C ALA A 37 9.62 -4.54 15.25
N LEU A 38 10.04 -5.81 15.36
CA LEU A 38 11.08 -6.25 16.28
C LEU A 38 12.48 -5.78 15.85
N THR A 39 12.80 -5.85 14.57
CA THR A 39 14.13 -5.42 14.07
C THR A 39 14.35 -3.93 14.21
N LEU A 40 13.30 -3.11 14.13
CA LEU A 40 13.37 -1.66 14.26
C LEU A 40 13.92 -1.20 15.63
N ILE A 41 13.67 -1.98 16.68
CA ILE A 41 14.10 -1.66 18.05
C ILE A 41 15.63 -1.66 18.19
N VAL A 42 16.34 -2.31 17.27
CA VAL A 42 17.80 -2.53 17.31
C VAL A 42 18.56 -1.50 16.46
N ILE A 43 17.86 -0.62 15.72
CA ILE A 43 18.47 0.26 14.72
C ILE A 43 18.48 1.71 15.19
N ASP A 44 19.64 2.36 15.08
CA ASP A 44 19.83 3.77 15.40
C ASP A 44 18.99 4.69 14.50
N THR A 45 18.36 5.69 15.10
CA THR A 45 17.36 6.57 14.47
C THR A 45 17.92 7.45 13.33
N SER A 46 19.22 7.77 13.33
CA SER A 46 19.84 8.61 12.28
C SER A 46 19.99 7.85 10.96
N ASN A 47 20.59 6.65 11.00
CA ASN A 47 20.76 5.81 9.80
C ASN A 47 19.40 5.41 9.21
N PHE A 48 18.40 5.24 10.06
CA PHE A 48 17.05 4.89 9.64
C PHE A 48 16.39 5.93 8.73
N LYS A 49 16.43 7.22 9.09
CA LYS A 49 15.78 8.29 8.31
C LYS A 49 16.37 8.40 6.89
N VAL A 50 17.70 8.29 6.76
CA VAL A 50 18.39 8.36 5.46
C VAL A 50 18.06 7.17 4.58
N ILE A 51 18.19 5.94 5.11
CA ILE A 51 17.84 4.72 4.36
C ILE A 51 16.40 4.78 3.89
N PHE A 52 15.52 5.28 4.76
CA PHE A 52 14.12 5.39 4.44
C PHE A 52 13.85 6.44 3.35
N GLY A 53 14.43 7.63 3.46
CA GLY A 53 14.31 8.68 2.46
C GLY A 53 14.80 8.23 1.08
N ILE A 54 15.96 7.56 1.02
CA ILE A 54 16.49 6.96 -0.22
C ILE A 54 15.49 5.93 -0.79
N THR A 55 14.92 5.07 0.05
CA THR A 55 13.93 4.07 -0.39
C THR A 55 12.71 4.73 -1.02
N LEU A 56 12.20 5.81 -0.44
CA LEU A 56 11.06 6.55 -1.00
C LEU A 56 11.38 7.20 -2.35
N ILE A 57 12.59 7.75 -2.49
CA ILE A 57 13.05 8.33 -3.77
C ILE A 57 13.17 7.24 -4.84
N LEU A 58 13.75 6.08 -4.50
CA LEU A 58 13.83 4.94 -5.42
C LEU A 58 12.45 4.46 -5.89
N ILE A 59 11.47 4.36 -4.98
CA ILE A 59 10.08 4.02 -5.32
C ILE A 59 9.46 5.10 -6.20
N THR A 60 9.71 6.37 -5.91
CA THR A 60 9.22 7.49 -6.72
C THR A 60 9.77 7.40 -8.15
N ILE A 61 11.07 7.18 -8.31
CA ILE A 61 11.72 7.02 -9.61
C ILE A 61 11.11 5.82 -10.35
N PHE A 62 10.98 4.68 -9.66
CA PHE A 62 10.33 3.49 -10.20
C PHE A 62 8.90 3.78 -10.69
N MET A 63 8.10 4.46 -9.87
CA MET A 63 6.75 4.89 -10.23
C MET A 63 6.75 5.80 -11.45
N PHE A 64 7.69 6.74 -11.57
CA PHE A 64 7.74 7.70 -12.67
C PHE A 64 8.16 7.03 -14.00
N VAL A 65 9.15 6.13 -13.95
CA VAL A 65 9.57 5.33 -15.11
C VAL A 65 8.41 4.48 -15.61
N GLN A 66 7.69 3.84 -14.70
CA GLN A 66 6.60 2.94 -15.07
C GLN A 66 5.29 3.67 -15.40
N SER A 67 5.08 4.88 -14.86
CA SER A 67 3.92 5.75 -15.14
C SER A 67 3.91 6.32 -16.56
N ARG A 68 5.01 6.23 -17.32
CA ARG A 68 5.04 6.64 -18.73
C ARG A 68 4.22 5.71 -19.64
N LYS A 69 3.91 4.50 -19.19
CA LYS A 69 2.99 3.58 -19.89
C LYS A 69 1.55 3.90 -19.49
N SER A 70 0.66 4.07 -20.47
CA SER A 70 -0.76 4.35 -20.20
C SER A 70 -1.39 3.20 -19.41
N GLY A 71 -2.35 3.48 -18.52
CA GLY A 71 -3.02 2.48 -17.68
C GLY A 71 -3.62 1.30 -18.46
N SER A 72 -4.03 1.53 -19.72
CA SER A 72 -4.50 0.50 -20.65
C SER A 72 -3.37 -0.36 -21.24
N GLN A 73 -2.19 0.24 -21.52
CA GLN A 73 -0.99 -0.49 -21.94
C GLN A 73 -0.32 -1.26 -20.79
N LEU A 74 -0.40 -0.76 -19.56
CA LEU A 74 0.11 -1.44 -18.36
C LEU A 74 -0.69 -2.72 -18.06
N GLN A 75 -2.01 -2.67 -18.24
CA GLN A 75 -2.85 -3.88 -18.22
C GLN A 75 -2.41 -4.82 -19.35
N SER A 76 -2.38 -4.38 -20.62
CA SER A 76 -2.06 -5.26 -21.75
C SER A 76 -0.65 -5.89 -21.71
N ASP A 77 0.36 -5.15 -21.25
CA ASP A 77 1.74 -5.66 -21.12
C ASP A 77 1.87 -6.66 -19.97
N GLY A 78 1.21 -6.43 -18.83
CA GLY A 78 1.15 -7.40 -17.74
C GLY A 78 0.47 -8.71 -18.16
N PHE A 79 -0.66 -8.59 -18.89
CA PHE A 79 -1.37 -9.71 -19.50
C PHE A 79 -0.48 -10.54 -20.44
N LYS A 80 0.34 -9.90 -21.30
CA LYS A 80 1.24 -10.61 -22.22
C LYS A 80 2.46 -11.24 -21.53
N LYS A 81 3.05 -10.56 -20.54
CA LYS A 81 4.32 -10.99 -19.91
C LYS A 81 4.14 -12.16 -18.94
N LEU A 82 2.94 -12.34 -18.38
CA LEU A 82 2.61 -13.40 -17.42
C LEU A 82 1.90 -14.60 -18.05
N ASN A 83 1.50 -14.53 -19.32
CA ASN A 83 0.82 -15.61 -20.05
C ASN A 83 1.62 -16.93 -20.15
N ASN A 84 2.90 -16.93 -19.75
CA ASN A 84 3.76 -18.12 -19.74
C ASN A 84 3.92 -18.80 -18.36
N SER A 85 3.14 -18.42 -17.33
CA SER A 85 3.26 -19.02 -15.99
C SER A 85 2.00 -19.73 -15.53
N PHE A 86 2.16 -20.95 -14.99
CA PHE A 86 1.15 -21.88 -14.45
C PHE A 86 0.20 -21.30 -13.36
N PHE A 87 0.36 -20.04 -12.93
CA PHE A 87 -0.34 -19.43 -11.80
C PHE A 87 -1.16 -18.18 -12.18
N ASN A 88 -1.67 -18.07 -13.41
CA ASN A 88 -2.53 -16.95 -13.79
C ASN A 88 -3.94 -17.12 -13.24
N GLU A 89 -4.35 -16.22 -12.34
CA GLU A 89 -5.74 -16.11 -11.89
C GLU A 89 -6.42 -14.95 -12.62
N GLN A 90 -7.55 -15.24 -13.26
CA GLN A 90 -8.45 -14.23 -13.77
C GLN A 90 -9.42 -13.80 -12.66
N ARG A 91 -9.60 -12.49 -12.50
CA ARG A 91 -10.56 -11.89 -11.56
C ARG A 91 -11.44 -10.90 -12.29
N SER A 92 -12.73 -10.98 -11.96
CA SER A 92 -13.72 -9.97 -12.28
C SER A 92 -14.24 -9.41 -10.97
N LEU A 93 -14.13 -8.09 -10.81
CA LEU A 93 -14.72 -7.37 -9.68
C LEU A 93 -15.75 -6.39 -10.21
N THR A 94 -17.01 -6.59 -9.83
CA THR A 94 -18.08 -5.64 -10.09
C THR A 94 -18.21 -4.71 -8.89
N THR A 95 -17.86 -3.46 -9.08
CA THR A 95 -18.07 -2.41 -8.07
C THR A 95 -19.56 -2.19 -7.87
N LYS A 96 -20.02 -1.75 -6.68
CA LYS A 96 -21.45 -1.45 -6.46
C LYS A 96 -22.04 -0.37 -7.37
N ASP A 97 -21.18 0.44 -7.96
CA ASP A 97 -21.54 1.46 -8.95
C ASP A 97 -21.71 0.88 -10.38
N GLY A 98 -21.57 -0.45 -10.55
CA GLY A 98 -21.69 -1.14 -11.84
C GLY A 98 -20.41 -1.21 -12.68
N GLU A 99 -19.29 -0.62 -12.23
CA GLU A 99 -18.00 -0.74 -12.93
C GLU A 99 -17.44 -2.16 -12.78
N GLU A 100 -17.33 -2.89 -13.90
CA GLU A 100 -16.61 -4.16 -13.97
C GLU A 100 -15.11 -3.94 -14.17
N HIS A 101 -14.32 -4.60 -13.34
CA HIS A 101 -12.87 -4.60 -13.38
C HIS A 101 -12.38 -6.03 -13.64
N ASN A 102 -12.07 -6.31 -14.90
CA ASN A 102 -11.50 -7.59 -15.32
C ASN A 102 -9.98 -7.47 -15.41
N TYR A 103 -9.26 -8.30 -14.66
CA TYR A 103 -7.79 -8.32 -14.66
C TYR A 103 -7.27 -9.73 -14.39
N SER A 104 -6.06 -10.00 -14.86
CA SER A 104 -5.36 -11.26 -14.64
C SER A 104 -4.01 -11.00 -14.00
N PHE A 105 -3.64 -11.83 -13.04
CA PHE A 105 -2.36 -11.70 -12.35
C PHE A 105 -1.85 -13.03 -11.83
N SER A 106 -0.54 -13.09 -11.55
CA SER A 106 0.05 -14.24 -10.88
C SER A 106 0.01 -14.06 -9.38
N MET A 107 -0.80 -14.91 -8.72
CA MET A 107 -0.95 -14.88 -7.26
C MET A 107 0.38 -15.20 -6.55
N GLY A 108 1.17 -16.12 -7.08
CA GLY A 108 2.46 -16.51 -6.50
C GLY A 108 3.49 -15.37 -6.52
N ILE A 109 3.68 -14.75 -7.68
CA ILE A 109 4.60 -13.62 -7.84
C ILE A 109 4.14 -12.44 -6.97
N ALA A 110 2.85 -12.12 -7.00
CA ALA A 110 2.28 -11.08 -6.15
C ALA A 110 2.56 -11.36 -4.67
N SER A 111 2.37 -12.59 -4.21
CA SER A 111 2.59 -12.98 -2.81
C SER A 111 4.05 -12.82 -2.37
N ILE A 112 5.02 -13.21 -3.21
CA ILE A 112 6.46 -13.07 -2.92
C ILE A 112 6.85 -11.60 -2.75
N TYR A 113 6.42 -10.72 -3.66
CA TYR A 113 6.68 -9.29 -3.49
C TYR A 113 5.98 -8.74 -2.25
N ASN A 114 4.76 -9.18 -1.96
CA ASN A 114 4.02 -8.79 -0.78
C ASN A 114 4.72 -9.16 0.54
N ILE A 115 5.49 -10.25 0.58
CA ILE A 115 6.34 -10.61 1.73
C ILE A 115 7.40 -9.54 1.97
N PHE A 116 8.23 -9.29 0.97
CA PHE A 116 9.32 -8.32 1.06
C PHE A 116 8.79 -6.93 1.40
N LEU A 117 7.66 -6.56 0.79
CA LEU A 117 7.03 -5.27 1.02
C LEU A 117 6.39 -5.17 2.40
N GLY A 118 5.79 -6.24 2.92
CA GLY A 118 5.23 -6.25 4.28
C GLY A 118 6.31 -5.99 5.33
N PHE A 119 7.52 -6.51 5.10
CA PHE A 119 8.70 -6.19 5.89
C PHE A 119 9.08 -4.71 5.76
N VAL A 120 9.40 -4.24 4.55
CA VAL A 120 9.81 -2.85 4.28
C VAL A 120 8.78 -1.83 4.82
N ALA A 121 7.50 -2.10 4.57
CA ALA A 121 6.35 -1.34 5.01
C ALA A 121 6.28 -1.12 6.53
N THR A 122 6.48 -2.19 7.28
CA THR A 122 6.34 -2.18 8.74
C THR A 122 7.62 -1.72 9.39
N PHE A 123 8.76 -2.08 8.81
CA PHE A 123 10.06 -1.58 9.19
C PHE A 123 10.06 -0.05 9.17
N PHE A 124 9.52 0.57 8.13
CA PHE A 124 9.42 2.03 8.07
C PHE A 124 8.26 2.66 8.86
N GLY A 125 7.46 1.87 9.59
CA GLY A 125 6.36 2.37 10.43
C GLY A 125 5.18 3.00 9.69
N ILE A 126 5.23 3.09 8.36
CA ILE A 126 4.22 3.79 7.54
C ILE A 126 3.07 2.90 7.14
N GLY A 127 3.21 1.60 7.41
CA GLY A 127 2.15 0.66 7.17
C GLY A 127 1.88 0.52 5.67
N GLY A 128 2.91 0.29 4.87
CA GLY A 128 2.89 -0.44 3.59
C GLY A 128 1.97 -0.08 2.44
N GLY A 129 0.83 0.57 2.62
CA GLY A 129 -0.13 0.88 1.57
C GLY A 129 0.49 1.77 0.48
N ILE A 130 1.36 2.69 0.88
CA ILE A 130 2.03 3.62 -0.03
C ILE A 130 2.96 2.89 -1.00
N ILE A 131 3.66 1.84 -0.53
CA ILE A 131 4.59 1.04 -1.35
C ILE A 131 3.84 -0.10 -2.06
N ARG A 132 2.86 -0.71 -1.40
CA ARG A 132 2.09 -1.86 -1.90
C ARG A 132 1.21 -1.49 -3.09
N THR A 133 0.62 -0.30 -3.08
CA THR A 133 -0.28 0.18 -4.15
C THR A 133 0.39 0.21 -5.53
N PRO A 134 1.53 0.90 -5.74
CA PRO A 134 2.19 0.93 -7.04
C PRO A 134 2.65 -0.46 -7.50
N LEU A 135 2.99 -1.36 -6.56
CA LEU A 135 3.48 -2.69 -6.92
C LEU A 135 2.35 -3.62 -7.36
N LEU A 136 1.18 -3.56 -6.70
CA LEU A 136 -0.01 -4.26 -7.21
C LEU A 136 -0.38 -3.80 -8.62
N ILE A 137 -0.19 -2.51 -8.92
CA ILE A 137 -0.46 -1.95 -10.25
C ILE A 137 0.58 -2.41 -11.27
N TYR A 138 1.87 -2.20 -10.98
CA TYR A 138 2.93 -2.34 -11.97
C TYR A 138 3.47 -3.77 -12.11
N ILE A 139 3.41 -4.58 -11.05
CA ILE A 139 3.89 -5.96 -11.06
C ILE A 139 2.73 -6.93 -11.25
N SER A 140 1.63 -6.69 -10.54
CA SER A 140 0.47 -7.60 -10.56
C SER A 140 -0.65 -7.15 -11.50
N GLY A 141 -0.53 -6.00 -12.18
CA GLY A 141 -1.52 -5.57 -13.17
C GLY A 141 -2.90 -5.21 -12.61
N PHE A 142 -3.02 -4.98 -11.29
CA PHE A 142 -4.28 -4.60 -10.70
C PHE A 142 -4.74 -3.24 -11.23
N PRO A 143 -6.04 -3.04 -11.49
CA PRO A 143 -6.60 -1.72 -11.76
C PRO A 143 -6.30 -0.77 -10.60
N VAL A 144 -5.95 0.48 -10.90
CA VAL A 144 -5.47 1.44 -9.89
C VAL A 144 -6.42 1.58 -8.70
N LYS A 145 -7.73 1.68 -8.97
CA LYS A 145 -8.77 1.80 -7.93
C LYS A 145 -8.82 0.56 -7.03
N VAL A 146 -8.77 -0.64 -7.63
CA VAL A 146 -8.77 -1.93 -6.92
C VAL A 146 -7.48 -2.10 -6.13
N ALA A 147 -6.32 -1.82 -6.72
CA ALA A 147 -5.02 -1.91 -6.05
C ALA A 147 -4.96 -1.03 -4.79
N THR A 148 -5.47 0.20 -4.89
CA THR A 148 -5.54 1.15 -3.77
C THR A 148 -6.48 0.66 -2.67
N ALA A 149 -7.66 0.16 -3.04
CA ALA A 149 -8.63 -0.37 -2.09
C ALA A 149 -8.10 -1.63 -1.37
N THR A 150 -7.53 -2.57 -2.13
CA THR A 150 -6.96 -3.82 -1.63
C THR A 150 -5.73 -3.58 -0.76
N SER A 151 -4.89 -2.59 -1.07
CA SER A 151 -3.73 -2.25 -0.24
C SER A 151 -4.15 -1.66 1.11
N VAL A 152 -5.13 -0.76 1.15
CA VAL A 152 -5.69 -0.18 2.38
C VAL A 152 -6.39 -1.25 3.21
N PHE A 153 -7.14 -2.15 2.58
CA PHE A 153 -7.73 -3.32 3.24
C PHE A 153 -6.66 -4.23 3.86
N SER A 154 -5.58 -4.51 3.14
CA SER A 154 -4.51 -5.36 3.69
C SER A 154 -3.74 -4.66 4.82
N LEU A 155 -3.61 -3.34 4.74
CA LEU A 155 -3.01 -2.51 5.78
C LEU A 155 -3.78 -2.55 7.10
N LEU A 156 -5.10 -2.68 7.07
CA LEU A 156 -5.91 -2.84 8.28
C LEU A 156 -5.29 -3.90 9.22
N PHE A 157 -5.02 -5.08 8.69
CA PHE A 157 -4.54 -6.23 9.45
C PHE A 157 -3.07 -6.07 9.89
N THR A 158 -2.19 -5.64 8.99
CA THR A 158 -0.76 -5.48 9.33
C THR A 158 -0.54 -4.34 10.31
N SER A 159 -1.26 -3.22 10.15
CA SER A 159 -1.16 -2.10 11.11
C SER A 159 -1.78 -2.43 12.46
N LEU A 160 -2.83 -3.26 12.52
CA LEU A 160 -3.37 -3.76 13.78
C LEU A 160 -2.33 -4.61 14.53
N ALA A 161 -1.69 -5.55 13.84
CA ALA A 161 -0.62 -6.36 14.43
C ALA A 161 0.54 -5.50 14.95
N GLY A 162 1.03 -4.54 14.15
CA GLY A 162 2.08 -3.61 14.58
C GLY A 162 1.65 -2.73 15.76
N THR A 163 0.41 -2.22 15.76
CA THR A 163 -0.11 -1.39 16.87
C THR A 163 -0.17 -2.18 18.17
N ILE A 164 -0.66 -3.43 18.13
CA ILE A 164 -0.68 -4.31 19.31
C ILE A 164 0.75 -4.51 19.84
N MET A 165 1.72 -4.73 18.95
CA MET A 165 3.10 -4.94 19.34
C MET A 165 3.71 -3.71 20.03
N TYR A 166 3.54 -2.52 19.46
CA TYR A 166 4.03 -1.27 20.09
C TYR A 166 3.30 -0.97 21.40
N TRP A 167 2.01 -1.28 21.48
CA TRP A 167 1.21 -1.10 22.70
C TRP A 167 1.70 -2.01 23.84
N VAL A 168 1.92 -3.30 23.57
CA VAL A 168 2.44 -4.26 24.56
C VAL A 168 3.84 -3.86 25.04
N LYS A 169 4.63 -3.20 24.19
CA LYS A 169 5.95 -2.67 24.55
C LYS A 169 5.90 -1.34 25.33
N GLY A 170 4.73 -0.76 25.54
CA GLY A 170 4.56 0.50 26.28
C GLY A 170 4.85 1.77 25.45
N TYR A 171 4.98 1.66 24.13
CA TYR A 171 5.16 2.83 23.25
C TYR A 171 3.80 3.40 22.85
N TYR A 172 3.24 4.29 23.67
CA TYR A 172 2.01 5.02 23.36
C TYR A 172 2.15 6.50 23.72
N ALA A 173 1.74 7.38 22.80
CA ALA A 173 1.65 8.82 23.02
C ALA A 173 0.20 9.25 22.81
N LEU A 174 -0.62 9.14 23.86
CA LEU A 174 -2.07 9.40 23.79
C LEU A 174 -2.39 10.85 23.44
N ASP A 175 -1.55 11.80 23.87
CA ASP A 175 -1.73 13.23 23.63
C ASP A 175 -1.71 13.59 22.14
N LEU A 176 -0.81 12.95 21.38
CA LEU A 176 -0.74 13.11 19.93
C LEU A 176 -1.71 12.17 19.18
N PHE A 177 -2.13 11.08 19.82
CA PHE A 177 -2.96 10.07 19.18
C PHE A 177 -4.33 10.60 18.77
N LEU A 178 -5.06 11.28 19.67
CA LEU A 178 -6.42 11.76 19.38
C LEU A 178 -6.49 12.71 18.17
N PRO A 179 -5.73 13.83 18.13
CA PRO A 179 -5.80 14.75 17.00
C PRO A 179 -5.33 14.08 15.69
N ALA A 180 -4.29 13.25 15.75
CA ALA A 180 -3.82 12.49 14.59
C ALA A 180 -4.87 11.48 14.10
N ALA A 181 -5.58 10.80 15.00
CA ALA A 181 -6.62 9.84 14.68
C ALA A 181 -7.81 10.50 13.98
N VAL A 182 -8.27 11.66 14.47
CA VAL A 182 -9.37 12.41 13.84
C VAL A 182 -8.99 12.86 12.43
N GLY A 183 -7.81 13.47 12.26
CA GLY A 183 -7.30 13.86 10.94
C GLY A 183 -7.16 12.67 9.99
N ALA A 184 -6.66 11.54 10.50
CA ALA A 184 -6.53 10.28 9.77
C ALA A 184 -7.88 9.70 9.31
N ILE A 185 -8.92 9.74 10.16
CA ILE A 185 -10.27 9.25 9.82
C ILE A 185 -10.85 10.10 8.69
N ILE A 186 -10.85 11.42 8.87
CA ILE A 186 -11.42 12.36 7.91
C ILE A 186 -10.68 12.26 6.57
N GLY A 187 -9.35 12.29 6.61
CA GLY A 187 -8.51 12.15 5.42
C GLY A 187 -8.74 10.83 4.69
N ALA A 188 -8.88 9.71 5.42
CA ALA A 188 -9.15 8.40 4.80
C ALA A 188 -10.53 8.35 4.12
N GLN A 189 -11.57 8.93 4.73
CA GLN A 189 -12.91 8.97 4.14
C GLN A 189 -12.94 9.86 2.89
N ILE A 190 -12.36 11.05 2.97
CA ILE A 190 -12.27 11.99 1.84
C ILE A 190 -11.42 11.37 0.71
N GLY A 191 -10.27 10.79 1.03
CA GLY A 191 -9.41 10.11 0.06
C GLY A 191 -10.13 8.97 -0.66
N ALA A 192 -10.87 8.13 0.07
CA ALA A 192 -11.66 7.06 -0.51
C ALA A 192 -12.78 7.59 -1.45
N LEU A 193 -13.42 8.71 -1.09
CA LEU A 193 -14.39 9.39 -1.95
C LEU A 193 -13.75 9.95 -3.22
N LEU A 194 -12.66 10.70 -3.09
CA LEU A 194 -11.94 11.30 -4.22
C LEU A 194 -11.41 10.22 -5.18
N SER A 195 -10.97 9.07 -4.66
CA SER A 195 -10.47 7.98 -5.48
C SER A 195 -11.49 7.40 -6.48
N LYS A 196 -12.80 7.64 -6.28
CA LYS A 196 -13.83 7.27 -7.26
C LYS A 196 -13.83 8.19 -8.48
N ILE A 197 -13.59 9.48 -8.24
CA ILE A 197 -13.79 10.56 -9.21
C ILE A 197 -12.48 10.86 -9.96
N ILE A 198 -11.34 10.72 -9.27
CA ILE A 198 -10.01 10.97 -9.83
C ILE A 198 -9.58 9.78 -10.72
N SER A 199 -9.02 10.08 -11.89
CA SER A 199 -8.49 9.04 -12.77
C SER A 199 -7.28 8.34 -12.15
N GLY A 200 -7.10 7.05 -12.44
CA GLY A 200 -5.99 6.26 -11.89
C GLY A 200 -4.60 6.87 -12.15
N MET A 201 -4.42 7.55 -13.29
CA MET A 201 -3.17 8.26 -13.60
C MET A 201 -2.89 9.40 -12.60
N TRP A 202 -3.91 10.18 -12.24
CA TRP A 202 -3.76 11.26 -11.26
C TRP A 202 -3.51 10.71 -9.85
N ILE A 203 -4.15 9.59 -9.47
CA ILE A 203 -3.88 8.90 -8.20
C ILE A 203 -2.39 8.53 -8.11
N LEU A 204 -1.84 7.93 -9.17
CA LEU A 204 -0.42 7.55 -9.24
C LEU A 204 0.53 8.76 -9.17
N ARG A 205 0.20 9.86 -9.87
CA ARG A 205 1.00 11.09 -9.84
C ARG A 205 1.00 11.73 -8.47
N ILE A 206 -0.16 11.87 -7.84
CA ILE A 206 -0.27 12.42 -6.48
C ILE A 206 0.53 11.57 -5.50
N LEU A 207 0.40 10.24 -5.57
CA LEU A 207 1.15 9.31 -4.74
C LEU A 207 2.67 9.47 -4.92
N ALA A 208 3.15 9.57 -6.17
CA ALA A 208 4.57 9.77 -6.45
C ALA A 208 5.11 11.11 -5.93
N ILE A 209 4.34 12.20 -6.08
CA ILE A 209 4.72 13.52 -5.54
C ILE A 209 4.80 13.47 -4.01
N MET A 210 3.82 12.86 -3.34
CA MET A 210 3.82 12.73 -1.89
C MET A 210 5.03 11.92 -1.39
N LEU A 211 5.35 10.82 -2.09
CA LEU A 211 6.52 9.99 -1.79
C LEU A 211 7.83 10.74 -1.97
N PHE A 212 7.95 11.53 -3.03
CA PHE A 212 9.13 12.35 -3.30
C PHE A 212 9.35 13.37 -2.20
N ILE A 213 8.31 14.15 -1.87
CA ILE A 213 8.36 15.19 -0.83
C ILE A 213 8.75 14.55 0.50
N MET A 214 8.14 13.42 0.86
CA MET A 214 8.44 12.72 2.10
C MET A 214 9.87 12.18 2.14
N GLY A 215 10.35 11.63 1.03
CA GLY A 215 11.73 11.13 0.91
C GLY A 215 12.77 12.23 1.08
N VAL A 216 12.54 13.37 0.41
CA VAL A 216 13.42 14.56 0.52
C VAL A 216 13.37 15.13 1.93
N ALA A 217 12.19 15.30 2.51
CA ALA A 217 12.03 15.85 3.86
C ALA A 217 12.81 15.04 4.91
N LEU A 218 12.77 13.71 4.84
CA LEU A 218 13.47 12.83 5.78
C LEU A 218 14.99 12.89 5.65
N ILE A 219 15.51 13.10 4.43
CA ILE A 219 16.94 13.27 4.21
C ILE A 219 17.40 14.61 4.77
N ILE A 220 16.64 15.68 4.52
CA ILE A 220 16.96 17.03 5.03
C ILE A 220 16.92 17.06 6.56
N GLU A 221 15.94 16.42 7.19
CA GLU A 221 15.84 16.36 8.66
C GLU A 221 17.02 15.61 9.32
N ASN A 222 17.78 14.83 8.55
CA ASN A 222 18.92 14.06 9.03
C ASN A 222 20.28 14.74 8.78
N ILE A 223 20.31 15.89 8.10
CA ILE A 223 21.52 16.70 7.85
C ILE A 223 21.54 17.83 8.88
#